data_AF-A0A4U5R025-F1
#
_entry.id   AF-A0A4U5R025-F1
#
_cell.length_a   1.000
_cell.length_b   1.000
_cell.length_c   1.000
_cell.angle_alpha   90.00
_cell.angle_beta   90.00
_cell.angle_gamma   90.00
#
_symmetry.space_group_name_H-M   'P 1'
#
loop_
_entity.id
_entity.type
_entity.pdbx_description
1 polymer ?
#
loop_
_entity_poly.entity_id
_entity_poly.type
_entity_poly.pdbx_seq_one_letter_code
_entity_poly.pdbx_strand_id
1 'polypeptide(L)'
;MKLPNIYILLICLFTSFSRFIIETTAFNLTLPHQHPDPEAVAEDVKRRVNASLSRRHLLSIQEKGQCQTGNPIDDCWRCDSNWANNRQRLADCAIGFGQGSLGGRGGQIYVVTDSSDQDPANPKPGTLRYGVIQDQPLWIIFSSNMVIKLKHELIFNSYKTIDGRGANVHITGNGCITLQYISHIIIHNIHVHHCKPSGNTNIAASPTHVGWRGRSDGDGISIFGAQKIWIDHCSLSYCTDGLIDAIMGSTGITISNNHFTHHDEVMLLGHDDKYALDTGMQVTIAFNHFGQGLVQRMPRCRRGYIHVVNNDFTAWEMYAIGGSANPTINSQGNRYTAPTDDNAKEVTKRVDTNEGDWAGWNWRTDGDIMVNGAFFVPSGAGLSAQYSKASSVEPKSAGLIQQLTLNAGVFGDPRDDSGSISTPGFSGGGTSSTTNTGVQGSGSSGGDGDYFGMIFGSGAPPPTSTSFIFLSLLIILILCTITNHVALESFPLLSL
;
A
#
# COMPACT_ATOMS: atom_id res chain seq x y z
N MET A 1 -17.28 -45.89 57.12
CA MET A 1 -18.08 -44.67 56.84
C MET A 1 -17.29 -43.46 57.32
N LYS A 2 -16.52 -42.81 56.43
CA LYS A 2 -15.84 -41.51 56.63
C LYS A 2 -15.08 -41.15 55.34
N LEU A 3 -15.82 -40.72 54.32
CA LEU A 3 -15.31 -39.83 53.27
C LEU A 3 -16.26 -38.63 53.22
N PRO A 4 -15.93 -37.52 53.89
CA PRO A 4 -16.43 -36.24 53.40
C PRO A 4 -15.41 -35.09 53.41
N ASN A 5 -14.14 -35.30 53.80
CA ASN A 5 -13.20 -34.19 53.99
C ASN A 5 -12.14 -34.00 52.89
N ILE A 6 -12.11 -34.85 51.85
CA ILE A 6 -11.15 -34.71 50.73
C ILE A 6 -11.75 -33.90 49.56
N TYR A 7 -13.08 -33.86 49.42
CA TYR A 7 -13.72 -33.13 48.31
C TYR A 7 -13.85 -31.62 48.55
N ILE A 8 -13.87 -31.16 49.80
CA ILE A 8 -14.00 -29.72 50.10
C ILE A 8 -12.67 -28.98 49.88
N LEU A 9 -11.52 -29.63 50.11
CA LEU A 9 -10.22 -29.01 49.87
C LEU A 9 -9.88 -28.86 48.38
N LEU A 10 -10.39 -29.76 47.52
CA LEU A 10 -10.19 -29.66 46.07
C LEU A 10 -11.07 -28.57 45.42
N ILE A 11 -12.27 -28.33 45.95
CA ILE A 11 -13.18 -27.29 45.42
C ILE A 11 -12.70 -25.88 45.82
N CYS A 12 -12.05 -25.72 46.98
CA CYS A 12 -11.46 -24.43 47.38
C CYS A 12 -10.16 -24.07 46.64
N LEU A 13 -9.45 -25.06 46.09
CA LEU A 13 -8.30 -24.82 45.20
C LEU A 13 -8.75 -24.40 43.80
N PHE A 14 -9.87 -24.92 43.27
CA PHE A 14 -10.40 -24.48 41.98
C PHE A 14 -11.04 -23.08 42.01
N THR A 15 -11.44 -22.56 43.17
CA THR A 15 -11.98 -21.19 43.31
C THR A 15 -10.94 -20.15 43.72
N SER A 16 -9.73 -20.55 44.12
CA SER A 16 -8.58 -19.62 44.28
C SER A 16 -7.71 -19.48 43.03
N PHE A 17 -7.80 -20.41 42.07
CA PHE A 17 -7.12 -20.28 40.77
C PHE A 17 -7.99 -19.68 39.66
N SER A 18 -9.27 -19.42 39.89
CA SER A 18 -10.15 -18.74 38.92
C SER A 18 -10.11 -17.21 39.00
N ARG A 19 -9.20 -16.65 39.81
CA ARG A 19 -8.77 -15.25 39.70
C ARG A 19 -7.46 -15.12 38.93
N PHE A 20 -7.27 -15.91 37.87
CA PHE A 20 -6.51 -15.37 36.75
C PHE A 20 -7.39 -14.30 36.12
N ILE A 21 -7.00 -13.07 36.41
CA ILE A 21 -7.52 -11.84 35.86
C ILE A 21 -7.64 -12.09 34.35
N ILE A 22 -8.87 -12.17 33.84
CA ILE A 22 -9.13 -11.72 32.47
C ILE A 22 -8.81 -10.24 32.57
N GLU A 23 -7.53 -9.88 32.41
CA GLU A 23 -7.23 -8.58 31.87
C GLU A 23 -7.87 -8.70 30.49
N THR A 24 -9.07 -8.16 30.34
CA THR A 24 -9.43 -7.55 29.08
C THR A 24 -8.30 -6.57 28.84
N THR A 25 -7.25 -7.03 28.16
CA THR A 25 -6.29 -6.16 27.50
C THR A 25 -7.18 -5.38 26.56
N ALA A 26 -7.62 -4.21 27.02
CA ALA A 26 -8.23 -3.24 26.16
C ALA A 26 -7.10 -2.88 25.21
N PHE A 27 -7.02 -3.59 24.08
CA PHE A 27 -6.14 -3.23 23.00
C PHE A 27 -6.51 -1.80 22.67
N ASN A 28 -5.60 -0.87 22.92
CA ASN A 28 -5.82 0.55 22.71
C ASN A 28 -5.75 0.83 21.21
N LEU A 29 -6.75 0.30 20.49
CA LEU A 29 -6.88 0.43 19.04
C LEU A 29 -7.40 1.84 18.75
N THR A 30 -6.66 2.56 17.92
CA THR A 30 -7.06 3.92 17.50
C THR A 30 -7.97 3.88 16.28
N LEU A 31 -8.02 2.74 15.58
CA LEU A 31 -8.88 2.50 14.42
C LEU A 31 -9.62 1.15 14.55
N PRO A 32 -10.88 1.05 14.07
CA PRO A 32 -11.73 -0.13 14.27
C PRO A 32 -11.26 -1.40 13.56
N HIS A 33 -10.38 -1.28 12.56
CA HIS A 33 -9.88 -2.41 11.76
C HIS A 33 -8.38 -2.65 11.93
N GLN A 34 -7.78 -1.99 12.92
CA GLN A 34 -6.42 -2.23 13.33
C GLN A 34 -6.30 -3.65 13.93
N HIS A 35 -5.32 -4.43 13.47
CA HIS A 35 -4.98 -5.70 14.08
C HIS A 35 -4.38 -5.45 15.48
N PRO A 36 -4.86 -6.15 16.53
CA PRO A 36 -4.44 -5.90 17.91
C PRO A 36 -2.99 -6.29 18.20
N ASP A 37 -2.43 -7.18 17.39
CA ASP A 37 -1.05 -7.64 17.49
C ASP A 37 -0.36 -7.53 16.12
N PRO A 38 0.24 -6.38 15.78
CA PRO A 38 0.88 -6.20 14.47
C PRO A 38 2.12 -7.09 14.28
N GLU A 39 2.84 -7.44 15.35
CA GLU A 39 3.96 -8.38 15.33
C GLU A 39 3.52 -9.77 14.85
N ALA A 40 2.38 -10.29 15.32
CA ALA A 40 1.85 -11.58 14.87
C ALA A 40 1.58 -11.60 13.35
N VAL A 41 1.16 -10.48 12.76
CA VAL A 41 0.96 -10.37 11.31
C VAL A 41 2.30 -10.42 10.57
N ALA A 42 3.34 -9.75 11.08
CA ALA A 42 4.69 -9.83 10.51
C ALA A 42 5.27 -11.25 10.58
N GLU A 43 5.07 -11.95 11.70
CA GLU A 43 5.47 -13.35 11.86
C GLU A 43 4.72 -14.29 10.92
N ASP A 44 3.41 -14.05 10.70
CA ASP A 44 2.63 -14.84 9.75
C ASP A 44 3.17 -14.70 8.31
N VAL A 45 3.53 -13.49 7.89
CA VAL A 45 4.17 -13.26 6.58
C VAL A 45 5.46 -14.07 6.47
N LYS A 46 6.34 -14.01 7.48
CA LYS A 46 7.59 -14.78 7.51
C LYS A 46 7.33 -16.29 7.42
N ARG A 47 6.35 -16.79 8.17
CA ARG A 47 5.92 -18.19 8.17
C ARG A 47 5.44 -18.64 6.80
N ARG A 48 4.61 -17.84 6.12
CA ARG A 48 4.09 -18.15 4.77
C ARG A 48 5.18 -18.17 3.72
N VAL A 49 6.13 -17.23 3.77
CA VAL A 49 7.31 -17.21 2.89
C VAL A 49 8.14 -18.48 3.09
N ASN A 50 8.49 -18.81 4.34
CA ASN A 50 9.27 -20.02 4.62
C ASN A 50 8.53 -21.28 4.15
N ALA A 51 7.22 -21.37 4.34
CA ALA A 51 6.43 -22.51 3.85
C ALA A 51 6.44 -22.62 2.32
N SER A 52 6.33 -21.50 1.59
CA SER A 52 6.40 -21.48 0.13
C SER A 52 7.79 -21.85 -0.38
N LEU A 53 8.86 -21.35 0.24
CA LEU A 53 10.23 -21.74 -0.08
C LEU A 53 10.48 -23.22 0.18
N SER A 54 10.06 -23.76 1.33
CA SER A 54 10.18 -25.18 1.64
C SER A 54 9.47 -26.05 0.60
N ARG A 55 8.25 -25.67 0.17
CA ARG A 55 7.53 -26.38 -0.91
C ARG A 55 8.34 -26.38 -2.21
N ARG A 56 8.85 -25.21 -2.63
CA ARG A 56 9.70 -25.10 -3.82
C ARG A 56 10.97 -25.93 -3.72
N HIS A 57 11.63 -25.98 -2.55
CA HIS A 57 12.86 -26.76 -2.37
C HIS A 57 12.65 -28.26 -2.58
N LEU A 58 11.47 -28.79 -2.23
CA LEU A 58 11.08 -30.18 -2.40
C LEU A 58 10.75 -30.55 -3.86
N LEU A 59 10.51 -29.58 -4.74
CA LEU A 59 10.24 -29.83 -6.14
C LEU A 59 11.50 -30.28 -6.90
N SER A 60 11.31 -31.16 -7.89
CA SER A 60 12.37 -31.50 -8.85
C SER A 60 12.79 -30.27 -9.68
N ILE A 61 13.98 -30.30 -10.27
CA ILE A 61 14.50 -29.19 -11.09
C ILE A 61 13.53 -28.84 -12.25
N GLN A 62 12.85 -29.83 -12.83
CA GLN A 62 11.87 -29.63 -13.89
C GLN A 62 10.57 -28.97 -13.40
N GLU A 63 10.15 -29.21 -12.16
CA GLU A 63 8.93 -28.65 -11.57
C GLU A 63 9.14 -27.23 -11.01
N LYS A 64 10.39 -26.89 -10.60
CA LYS A 64 10.77 -25.54 -10.14
C LYS A 64 10.57 -24.45 -11.19
N GLY A 65 10.49 -24.80 -12.47
CA GLY A 65 10.30 -23.85 -13.58
C GLY A 65 8.84 -23.55 -13.94
N GLN A 66 7.86 -24.29 -13.40
CA GLN A 66 6.49 -24.23 -13.95
C GLN A 66 5.55 -23.27 -13.22
N CYS A 67 5.66 -23.11 -11.89
CA CYS A 67 4.85 -22.11 -11.19
C CYS A 67 5.30 -21.72 -9.78
N GLN A 68 5.87 -22.63 -8.98
CA GLN A 68 6.21 -22.31 -7.59
C GLN A 68 7.48 -21.47 -7.50
N THR A 69 7.35 -20.16 -7.45
CA THR A 69 8.45 -19.18 -7.37
C THR A 69 9.04 -19.06 -5.97
N GLY A 70 8.34 -19.53 -4.93
CA GLY A 70 8.71 -19.28 -3.54
C GLY A 70 8.08 -18.00 -2.98
N ASN A 71 7.42 -17.21 -3.83
CA ASN A 71 6.56 -16.10 -3.41
C ASN A 71 5.19 -16.66 -3.02
N PRO A 72 4.77 -16.56 -1.75
CA PRO A 72 3.53 -17.18 -1.27
C PRO A 72 2.26 -16.56 -1.87
N ILE A 73 2.30 -15.31 -2.33
CA ILE A 73 1.15 -14.65 -2.97
C ILE A 73 0.96 -15.25 -4.37
N ASP A 74 1.99 -15.23 -5.21
CA ASP A 74 1.94 -15.76 -6.57
C ASP A 74 1.64 -17.25 -6.55
N ASP A 75 2.35 -18.01 -5.72
CA ASP A 75 2.22 -19.48 -5.62
C ASP A 75 0.80 -19.91 -5.22
N CYS A 76 0.03 -19.05 -4.54
CA CYS A 76 -1.32 -19.35 -4.05
C CYS A 76 -2.36 -19.45 -5.17
N TRP A 77 -2.25 -18.62 -6.22
CA TRP A 77 -3.23 -18.58 -7.31
C TRP A 77 -2.63 -18.88 -8.69
N ARG A 78 -1.39 -18.46 -8.96
CA ARG A 78 -0.78 -18.59 -10.30
C ARG A 78 -0.56 -20.05 -10.70
N CYS A 79 -0.48 -20.93 -9.70
CA CYS A 79 -0.26 -22.37 -9.89
C CYS A 79 -1.54 -23.15 -10.13
N ASP A 80 -2.68 -22.47 -10.07
CA ASP A 80 -3.93 -22.98 -10.62
C ASP A 80 -3.89 -22.85 -12.14
N SER A 81 -3.76 -23.96 -12.86
CA SER A 81 -3.82 -23.98 -14.33
C SER A 81 -5.16 -23.45 -14.86
N ASN A 82 -6.19 -23.39 -14.02
CA ASN A 82 -7.51 -22.89 -14.33
C ASN A 82 -7.80 -21.50 -13.73
N TRP A 83 -6.77 -20.73 -13.33
CA TRP A 83 -6.94 -19.40 -12.71
C TRP A 83 -7.83 -18.47 -13.54
N ALA A 84 -7.80 -18.58 -14.88
CA ALA A 84 -8.59 -17.76 -15.78
C ALA A 84 -10.11 -17.97 -15.62
N ASN A 85 -10.54 -19.18 -15.27
CA ASN A 85 -11.93 -19.50 -14.95
C ASN A 85 -12.25 -19.34 -13.46
N ASN A 86 -11.23 -19.12 -12.62
CA ASN A 86 -11.35 -18.93 -11.18
C ASN A 86 -10.69 -17.62 -10.71
N ARG A 87 -10.92 -16.53 -11.46
CA ARG A 87 -10.24 -15.24 -11.24
C ARG A 87 -10.34 -14.75 -9.80
N GLN A 88 -11.50 -14.93 -9.18
CA GLN A 88 -11.80 -14.43 -7.85
C GLN A 88 -11.02 -15.12 -6.73
N ARG A 89 -10.43 -16.30 -6.99
CA ARG A 89 -9.53 -16.99 -6.05
C ARG A 89 -8.33 -16.14 -5.65
N LEU A 90 -7.93 -15.19 -6.49
CA LEU A 90 -6.87 -14.23 -6.17
C LEU A 90 -7.10 -13.56 -4.80
N ALA A 91 -8.35 -13.23 -4.45
CA ALA A 91 -8.70 -12.57 -3.19
C ALA A 91 -8.40 -13.41 -1.93
N ASP A 92 -8.13 -14.72 -2.06
CA ASP A 92 -7.70 -15.58 -0.96
C ASP A 92 -6.18 -15.54 -0.71
N CYS A 93 -5.42 -14.89 -1.59
CA CYS A 93 -3.96 -15.01 -1.63
C CYS A 93 -3.22 -13.82 -1.02
N ALA A 94 -3.93 -12.75 -0.64
CA ALA A 94 -3.35 -11.63 0.08
C ALA A 94 -2.75 -12.08 1.42
N ILE A 95 -1.61 -11.49 1.79
CA ILE A 95 -0.96 -11.69 3.09
C ILE A 95 -0.71 -10.33 3.76
N GLY A 96 -0.25 -10.33 5.00
CA GLY A 96 0.04 -9.09 5.73
C GLY A 96 -1.22 -8.37 6.18
N PHE A 97 -1.13 -7.07 6.43
CA PHE A 97 -2.25 -6.30 6.96
C PHE A 97 -3.44 -6.18 6.00
N GLY A 98 -3.20 -6.23 4.68
CA GLY A 98 -4.23 -6.26 3.64
C GLY A 98 -4.86 -7.64 3.40
N GLN A 99 -4.52 -8.68 4.16
CA GLN A 99 -5.05 -10.04 3.94
C GLN A 99 -6.59 -10.15 3.98
N GLY A 100 -7.27 -9.21 4.65
CA GLY A 100 -8.73 -9.15 4.73
C GLY A 100 -9.42 -8.45 3.54
N SER A 101 -8.66 -8.05 2.53
CA SER A 101 -9.18 -7.36 1.34
C SER A 101 -9.96 -8.34 0.47
N LEU A 102 -11.28 -8.16 0.40
CA LEU A 102 -12.15 -9.06 -0.36
C LEU A 102 -12.28 -8.63 -1.83
N GLY A 103 -12.02 -7.36 -2.11
CA GLY A 103 -12.29 -6.77 -3.41
C GLY A 103 -13.75 -6.98 -3.82
N GLY A 104 -13.98 -7.31 -5.08
CA GLY A 104 -15.27 -7.67 -5.64
C GLY A 104 -15.64 -9.15 -5.55
N ARG A 105 -14.99 -9.94 -4.69
CA ARG A 105 -15.27 -11.38 -4.56
C ARG A 105 -16.73 -11.64 -4.22
N GLY A 106 -17.32 -12.65 -4.86
CA GLY A 106 -18.74 -12.99 -4.77
C GLY A 106 -19.64 -12.09 -5.62
N GLY A 107 -19.09 -10.99 -6.14
CA GLY A 107 -19.73 -10.11 -7.10
C GLY A 107 -19.73 -10.65 -8.52
N GLN A 108 -20.52 -10.01 -9.38
CA GLN A 108 -20.52 -10.31 -10.81
C GLN A 108 -19.23 -9.84 -11.47
N ILE A 109 -18.84 -10.53 -12.55
CA ILE A 109 -17.76 -10.05 -13.43
C ILE A 109 -18.31 -8.90 -14.27
N TYR A 110 -17.66 -7.75 -14.17
CA TYR A 110 -17.93 -6.59 -15.03
C TYR A 110 -16.80 -6.46 -16.05
N VAL A 111 -17.14 -6.42 -17.34
CA VAL A 111 -16.15 -6.32 -18.42
C VAL A 111 -16.11 -4.89 -18.94
N VAL A 112 -14.97 -4.23 -18.78
CA VAL A 112 -14.69 -2.94 -19.42
C VAL A 112 -14.47 -3.20 -20.91
N THR A 113 -15.30 -2.55 -21.73
CA THR A 113 -15.28 -2.64 -23.20
C THR A 113 -15.02 -1.30 -23.86
N ASP A 114 -15.10 -0.20 -23.10
CA ASP A 114 -14.94 1.17 -23.57
C ASP A 114 -13.89 1.87 -22.69
N SER A 115 -12.78 2.28 -23.29
CA SER A 115 -11.68 2.94 -22.59
C SER A 115 -11.87 4.45 -22.41
N SER A 116 -13.00 5.01 -22.88
CA SER A 116 -13.27 6.44 -22.80
C SER A 116 -13.71 6.88 -21.39
N ASP A 117 -13.42 8.14 -21.07
CA ASP A 117 -13.80 8.78 -19.81
C ASP A 117 -14.37 10.19 -20.07
N GLN A 118 -15.41 10.28 -20.91
CA GLN A 118 -15.87 11.57 -21.44
C GLN A 118 -16.66 12.41 -20.45
N ASP A 119 -17.46 11.78 -19.60
CA ASP A 119 -18.32 12.45 -18.63
C ASP A 119 -18.09 11.85 -17.23
N PRO A 120 -17.26 12.49 -16.40
CA PRO A 120 -16.99 12.03 -15.04
C PRO A 120 -18.18 12.11 -14.09
N ALA A 121 -19.20 12.92 -14.41
CA ALA A 121 -20.42 13.05 -13.61
C ALA A 121 -21.50 12.03 -14.02
N ASN A 122 -21.48 11.55 -15.25
CA ASN A 122 -22.43 10.56 -15.75
C ASN A 122 -21.74 9.47 -16.60
N PRO A 123 -21.00 8.55 -15.97
CA PRO A 123 -20.25 7.53 -16.69
C PRO A 123 -21.17 6.52 -17.39
N LYS A 124 -20.79 6.12 -18.61
CA LYS A 124 -21.55 5.19 -19.44
C LYS A 124 -21.24 3.72 -19.07
N PRO A 125 -22.24 2.81 -19.05
CA PRO A 125 -21.99 1.37 -18.99
C PRO A 125 -20.99 0.91 -20.06
N GLY A 126 -20.09 0.00 -19.71
CA GLY A 126 -18.94 -0.44 -20.50
C GLY A 126 -17.63 0.26 -20.14
N THR A 127 -17.67 1.42 -19.46
CA THR A 127 -16.47 2.15 -19.02
C THR A 127 -15.98 1.72 -17.64
N LEU A 128 -14.68 1.92 -17.37
CA LEU A 128 -14.11 1.64 -16.04
C LEU A 128 -14.80 2.49 -14.95
N ARG A 129 -15.02 3.79 -15.20
CA ARG A 129 -15.67 4.69 -14.24
C ARG A 129 -17.05 4.22 -13.84
N TYR A 130 -17.85 3.72 -14.78
CA TYR A 130 -19.14 3.15 -14.45
C TYR A 130 -19.00 1.94 -13.52
N GLY A 131 -18.07 1.02 -13.80
CA GLY A 131 -17.87 -0.20 -13.01
C GLY A 131 -17.44 0.09 -11.56
N VAL A 132 -16.49 0.99 -11.34
CA VAL A 132 -15.90 1.22 -10.01
C VAL A 132 -16.84 1.91 -9.02
N ILE A 133 -17.85 2.66 -9.50
CA ILE A 133 -18.78 3.38 -8.62
C ILE A 133 -20.00 2.55 -8.21
N GLN A 134 -20.26 1.39 -8.82
CA GLN A 134 -21.47 0.61 -8.53
C GLN A 134 -21.57 0.20 -7.06
N ASP A 135 -22.79 0.14 -6.51
CA ASP A 135 -22.99 -0.21 -5.10
C ASP A 135 -22.69 -1.67 -4.79
N GLN A 136 -22.91 -2.56 -5.76
CA GLN A 136 -22.69 -4.00 -5.59
C GLN A 136 -21.20 -4.35 -5.71
N PRO A 137 -20.75 -5.45 -5.07
CA PRO A 137 -19.42 -5.98 -5.31
C PRO A 137 -19.22 -6.31 -6.79
N LEU A 138 -18.09 -5.88 -7.38
CA LEU A 138 -17.77 -6.16 -8.77
C LEU A 138 -16.31 -6.58 -8.97
N TRP A 139 -16.13 -7.68 -9.70
CA TRP A 139 -14.84 -8.11 -10.20
C TRP A 139 -14.65 -7.57 -11.63
N ILE A 140 -13.89 -6.49 -11.76
CA ILE A 140 -13.76 -5.73 -13.00
C ILE A 140 -12.58 -6.26 -13.81
N ILE A 141 -12.85 -6.70 -15.04
CA ILE A 141 -11.86 -7.17 -16.01
C ILE A 141 -11.94 -6.35 -17.29
N PHE A 142 -11.01 -6.58 -18.23
CA PHE A 142 -10.91 -5.83 -19.48
C PHE A 142 -11.03 -6.76 -20.69
N SER A 143 -11.78 -6.34 -21.70
CA SER A 143 -12.00 -7.16 -22.91
C SER A 143 -10.78 -7.23 -23.83
N SER A 144 -9.87 -6.27 -23.71
CA SER A 144 -8.68 -6.12 -24.57
C SER A 144 -7.67 -5.17 -23.91
N ASN A 145 -6.50 -5.02 -24.52
CA ASN A 145 -5.52 -4.02 -24.13
C ASN A 145 -6.13 -2.61 -24.26
N MET A 146 -5.96 -1.77 -23.24
CA MET A 146 -6.59 -0.45 -23.19
C MET A 146 -5.69 0.57 -22.51
N VAL A 147 -5.68 1.78 -23.08
CA VAL A 147 -5.18 2.98 -22.42
C VAL A 147 -6.38 3.82 -22.02
N ILE A 148 -6.62 3.91 -20.72
CA ILE A 148 -7.72 4.66 -20.11
C ILE A 148 -7.14 5.99 -19.63
N LYS A 149 -7.36 7.02 -20.44
CA LYS A 149 -6.96 8.39 -20.14
C LYS A 149 -8.09 9.11 -19.40
N LEU A 150 -7.97 9.16 -18.08
CA LEU A 150 -8.97 9.77 -17.20
C LEU A 150 -9.03 11.29 -17.39
N LYS A 151 -10.24 11.84 -17.33
CA LYS A 151 -10.46 13.31 -17.34
C LYS A 151 -10.24 13.94 -15.98
N HIS A 152 -10.59 13.22 -14.92
CA HIS A 152 -10.45 13.60 -13.51
C HIS A 152 -10.32 12.34 -12.64
N GLU A 153 -10.11 12.54 -11.32
CA GLU A 153 -10.05 11.46 -10.32
C GLU A 153 -11.10 10.37 -10.58
N LEU A 154 -10.65 9.12 -10.60
CA LEU A 154 -11.46 7.92 -10.66
C LEU A 154 -11.83 7.52 -9.23
N ILE A 155 -13.01 7.96 -8.79
CA ILE A 155 -13.57 7.67 -7.46
C ILE A 155 -14.11 6.23 -7.45
N PHE A 156 -13.82 5.50 -6.38
CA PHE A 156 -14.31 4.13 -6.19
C PHE A 156 -15.41 4.07 -5.14
N ASN A 157 -16.27 3.07 -5.27
CA ASN A 157 -17.09 2.56 -4.19
C ASN A 157 -16.43 1.31 -3.57
N SER A 158 -16.88 0.87 -2.40
CA SER A 158 -16.35 -0.32 -1.70
C SER A 158 -16.56 -1.61 -2.49
N TYR A 159 -15.82 -2.68 -2.13
CA TYR A 159 -15.95 -4.02 -2.71
C TYR A 159 -15.70 -4.07 -4.22
N LYS A 160 -14.53 -3.59 -4.65
CA LYS A 160 -14.12 -3.58 -6.06
C LYS A 160 -12.80 -4.30 -6.23
N THR A 161 -12.71 -5.11 -7.27
CA THR A 161 -11.44 -5.60 -7.78
C THR A 161 -11.23 -5.02 -9.17
N ILE A 162 -10.11 -4.36 -9.43
CA ILE A 162 -9.58 -4.18 -10.78
C ILE A 162 -8.61 -5.33 -11.03
N ASP A 163 -8.89 -6.14 -12.05
CA ASP A 163 -8.08 -7.29 -12.45
C ASP A 163 -7.68 -7.15 -13.92
N GLY A 164 -6.46 -6.63 -14.15
CA GLY A 164 -5.91 -6.47 -15.49
C GLY A 164 -5.36 -7.76 -16.11
N ARG A 165 -5.44 -8.93 -15.45
CA ARG A 165 -4.86 -10.16 -16.02
C ARG A 165 -5.51 -10.52 -17.36
N GLY A 166 -4.67 -10.76 -18.36
CA GLY A 166 -5.08 -11.10 -19.73
C GLY A 166 -5.22 -9.90 -20.66
N ALA A 167 -4.96 -8.68 -20.18
CA ALA A 167 -4.92 -7.47 -20.98
C ALA A 167 -3.77 -6.55 -20.51
N ASN A 168 -3.17 -5.81 -21.44
CA ASN A 168 -2.29 -4.71 -21.08
C ASN A 168 -3.13 -3.44 -20.85
N VAL A 169 -3.29 -3.07 -19.59
CA VAL A 169 -4.16 -1.97 -19.15
C VAL A 169 -3.32 -0.85 -18.56
N HIS A 170 -3.49 0.35 -19.11
CA HIS A 170 -2.85 1.56 -18.62
C HIS A 170 -3.90 2.55 -18.11
N ILE A 171 -3.72 3.05 -16.89
CA ILE A 171 -4.49 4.15 -16.31
C ILE A 171 -3.58 5.37 -16.23
N THR A 172 -4.03 6.45 -16.86
CA THR A 172 -3.24 7.68 -17.00
C THR A 172 -4.14 8.91 -17.09
N GLY A 173 -3.54 10.09 -17.21
CA GLY A 173 -4.25 11.35 -17.44
C GLY A 173 -4.39 12.13 -16.14
N ASN A 174 -5.62 12.52 -15.82
CA ASN A 174 -5.90 13.50 -14.79
C ASN A 174 -6.50 12.84 -13.55
N GLY A 175 -5.96 13.13 -12.36
CA GLY A 175 -6.39 12.66 -11.06
C GLY A 175 -6.03 11.21 -10.73
N CYS A 176 -6.17 10.28 -11.68
CA CYS A 176 -5.95 8.85 -11.47
C CYS A 176 -6.81 8.25 -10.34
N ILE A 177 -6.32 7.30 -9.55
CA ILE A 177 -7.18 6.47 -8.67
C ILE A 177 -7.32 7.11 -7.29
N THR A 178 -8.57 7.27 -6.82
CA THR A 178 -8.86 7.79 -5.48
C THR A 178 -9.78 6.85 -4.71
N LEU A 179 -9.26 6.29 -3.60
CA LEU A 179 -9.95 5.39 -2.68
C LEU A 179 -10.26 6.14 -1.38
N GLN A 180 -11.39 6.85 -1.34
CA GLN A 180 -11.73 7.72 -0.22
C GLN A 180 -12.88 7.17 0.62
N TYR A 181 -12.64 6.93 1.92
CA TYR A 181 -13.63 6.45 2.90
C TYR A 181 -14.36 5.16 2.47
N ILE A 182 -13.63 4.26 1.80
CA ILE A 182 -14.14 2.98 1.31
C ILE A 182 -13.34 1.81 1.88
N SER A 183 -13.82 0.60 1.64
CA SER A 183 -13.13 -0.60 2.07
C SER A 183 -13.20 -1.75 1.07
N HIS A 184 -12.33 -2.74 1.28
CA HIS A 184 -12.28 -3.99 0.50
C HIS A 184 -12.01 -3.72 -0.98
N ILE A 185 -10.84 -3.16 -1.28
CA ILE A 185 -10.40 -2.87 -2.65
C ILE A 185 -9.19 -3.74 -3.00
N ILE A 186 -9.22 -4.32 -4.20
CA ILE A 186 -8.06 -4.99 -4.80
C ILE A 186 -7.75 -4.28 -6.13
N ILE A 187 -6.53 -3.81 -6.30
CA ILE A 187 -6.02 -3.28 -7.58
C ILE A 187 -4.90 -4.21 -8.01
N HIS A 188 -5.11 -4.91 -9.13
CA HIS A 188 -4.23 -5.98 -9.55
C HIS A 188 -3.90 -5.91 -11.04
N ASN A 189 -2.61 -6.05 -11.36
CA ASN A 189 -2.09 -6.24 -12.72
C ASN A 189 -2.41 -5.11 -13.71
N ILE A 190 -2.19 -3.86 -13.31
CA ILE A 190 -2.39 -2.67 -14.17
C ILE A 190 -1.20 -1.71 -14.12
N HIS A 191 -1.04 -0.89 -15.16
CA HIS A 191 -0.11 0.21 -15.18
C HIS A 191 -0.81 1.49 -14.70
N VAL A 192 -0.15 2.25 -13.83
CA VAL A 192 -0.61 3.58 -13.39
C VAL A 192 0.52 4.58 -13.59
N HIS A 193 0.35 5.53 -14.50
CA HIS A 193 1.44 6.46 -14.82
C HIS A 193 0.95 7.78 -15.41
N HIS A 194 1.82 8.79 -15.37
CA HIS A 194 1.55 10.11 -15.98
C HIS A 194 0.25 10.73 -15.45
N CYS A 195 -0.01 10.55 -14.16
CA CYS A 195 -1.12 11.14 -13.43
C CYS A 195 -0.84 12.63 -13.18
N LYS A 196 -1.86 13.47 -13.40
CA LYS A 196 -1.77 14.93 -13.35
C LYS A 196 -2.82 15.54 -12.41
N PRO A 197 -2.53 16.68 -11.76
CA PRO A 197 -3.49 17.41 -10.96
C PRO A 197 -4.77 17.73 -11.76
N SER A 198 -5.94 17.55 -11.15
CA SER A 198 -7.20 17.88 -11.80
C SER A 198 -8.33 18.08 -10.79
N GLY A 199 -9.45 18.68 -11.19
CA GLY A 199 -10.60 18.82 -10.31
C GLY A 199 -11.37 20.08 -10.59
N ASN A 200 -11.99 20.65 -9.55
CA ASN A 200 -12.93 21.77 -9.64
C ASN A 200 -14.06 21.45 -10.60
N THR A 201 -14.66 20.27 -10.40
CA THR A 201 -15.71 19.73 -11.25
C THR A 201 -16.59 18.76 -10.47
N ASN A 202 -17.73 18.41 -11.04
CA ASN A 202 -18.60 17.38 -10.53
C ASN A 202 -18.12 16.00 -10.98
N ILE A 203 -18.00 15.06 -10.04
CA ILE A 203 -17.59 13.68 -10.30
C ILE A 203 -18.57 12.73 -9.60
N ALA A 204 -19.00 11.69 -10.30
CA ALA A 204 -19.81 10.61 -9.73
C ALA A 204 -19.00 9.79 -8.72
N ALA A 205 -19.55 9.58 -7.53
CA ALA A 205 -18.99 8.70 -6.50
C ALA A 205 -19.82 7.42 -6.30
N SER A 206 -21.09 7.44 -6.69
CA SER A 206 -21.99 6.28 -6.73
C SER A 206 -23.00 6.45 -7.89
N PRO A 207 -23.84 5.45 -8.20
CA PRO A 207 -24.84 5.57 -9.26
C PRO A 207 -25.88 6.67 -9.00
N THR A 208 -26.02 7.11 -7.74
CA THR A 208 -27.03 8.07 -7.31
C THR A 208 -26.42 9.35 -6.72
N HIS A 209 -25.09 9.44 -6.62
CA HIS A 209 -24.41 10.58 -6.03
C HIS A 209 -23.30 11.13 -6.92
N VAL A 210 -23.45 12.41 -7.26
CA VAL A 210 -22.44 13.24 -7.91
C VAL A 210 -22.10 14.38 -6.96
N GLY A 211 -20.81 14.56 -6.70
CA GLY A 211 -20.30 15.58 -5.78
C GLY A 211 -19.29 16.50 -6.45
N TRP A 212 -19.21 17.74 -5.97
CA TRP A 212 -18.16 18.66 -6.35
C TRP A 212 -16.82 18.23 -5.74
N ARG A 213 -15.78 18.16 -6.56
CA ARG A 213 -14.42 17.78 -6.17
C ARG A 213 -13.48 18.97 -6.33
N GLY A 214 -12.67 19.20 -5.31
CA GLY A 214 -11.55 20.15 -5.37
C GLY A 214 -10.44 19.64 -6.29
N ARG A 215 -9.30 20.34 -6.31
CA ARG A 215 -8.13 19.94 -7.10
C ARG A 215 -7.38 18.81 -6.39
N SER A 216 -7.11 17.73 -7.11
CA SER A 216 -6.21 16.65 -6.70
C SER A 216 -4.76 17.00 -7.05
N ASP A 217 -3.82 16.35 -6.36
CA ASP A 217 -2.38 16.59 -6.51
C ASP A 217 -1.76 15.85 -7.71
N GLY A 218 -2.43 14.79 -8.18
CA GLY A 218 -1.96 14.00 -9.32
C GLY A 218 -1.17 12.76 -8.93
N ASP A 219 -1.52 12.17 -7.78
CA ASP A 219 -1.03 10.87 -7.34
C ASP A 219 -1.43 9.75 -8.30
N GLY A 220 -0.67 8.65 -8.29
CA GLY A 220 -1.08 7.41 -8.95
C GLY A 220 -2.31 6.78 -8.29
N ILE A 221 -2.16 6.43 -7.01
CA ILE A 221 -3.20 5.82 -6.17
C ILE A 221 -3.25 6.54 -4.82
N SER A 222 -4.32 7.30 -4.60
CA SER A 222 -4.59 7.99 -3.33
C SER A 222 -5.55 7.17 -2.46
N ILE A 223 -5.14 6.87 -1.22
CA ILE A 223 -5.87 6.07 -0.22
C ILE A 223 -6.15 6.97 0.98
N PHE A 224 -7.42 7.34 1.16
CA PHE A 224 -7.82 8.39 2.09
C PHE A 224 -8.87 7.87 3.07
N GLY A 225 -8.49 7.68 4.34
CA GLY A 225 -9.37 7.09 5.36
C GLY A 225 -10.00 5.77 4.94
N ALA A 226 -9.30 4.98 4.14
CA ALA A 226 -9.78 3.73 3.56
C ALA A 226 -9.09 2.52 4.19
N GLN A 227 -9.70 1.34 4.04
CA GLN A 227 -9.24 0.16 4.77
C GLN A 227 -9.42 -1.15 4.02
N LYS A 228 -8.60 -2.16 4.36
CA LYS A 228 -8.61 -3.46 3.68
C LYS A 228 -8.37 -3.26 2.18
N ILE A 229 -7.18 -2.75 1.88
CA ILE A 229 -6.72 -2.43 0.54
C ILE A 229 -5.56 -3.35 0.17
N TRP A 230 -5.58 -3.86 -1.06
CA TRP A 230 -4.50 -4.65 -1.61
C TRP A 230 -4.12 -4.14 -3.00
N ILE A 231 -2.88 -3.68 -3.15
CA ILE A 231 -2.31 -3.22 -4.42
C ILE A 231 -1.23 -4.23 -4.81
N ASP A 232 -1.47 -4.95 -5.90
CA ASP A 232 -0.70 -6.13 -6.27
C ASP A 232 -0.32 -6.15 -7.75
N HIS A 233 0.91 -6.53 -8.10
CA HIS A 233 1.32 -6.67 -9.52
C HIS A 233 1.07 -5.41 -10.38
N CYS A 234 1.14 -4.21 -9.81
CA CYS A 234 1.00 -2.98 -10.56
C CYS A 234 2.37 -2.43 -10.96
N SER A 235 2.43 -1.73 -12.10
CA SER A 235 3.60 -0.97 -12.55
C SER A 235 3.29 0.52 -12.40
N LEU A 236 4.03 1.25 -11.57
CA LEU A 236 3.76 2.66 -11.25
C LEU A 236 4.97 3.55 -11.56
N SER A 237 4.75 4.67 -12.25
CA SER A 237 5.82 5.61 -12.64
C SER A 237 5.31 6.99 -13.08
N TYR A 238 6.18 7.99 -13.13
CA TYR A 238 5.95 9.29 -13.79
C TYR A 238 4.66 10.02 -13.37
N CYS A 239 4.21 9.91 -12.12
CA CYS A 239 3.08 10.73 -11.66
C CYS A 239 3.55 12.16 -11.34
N THR A 240 2.61 13.08 -11.08
CA THR A 240 3.01 14.47 -10.77
C THR A 240 3.44 14.63 -9.32
N ASP A 241 2.73 13.97 -8.40
CA ASP A 241 3.00 14.02 -6.95
C ASP A 241 3.43 12.64 -6.43
N GLY A 242 2.64 11.92 -5.64
CA GLY A 242 2.95 10.56 -5.17
C GLY A 242 2.67 9.44 -6.18
N LEU A 243 3.31 8.25 -6.06
CA LEU A 243 2.80 7.05 -6.73
C LEU A 243 1.69 6.39 -5.90
N ILE A 244 1.92 6.21 -4.60
CA ILE A 244 0.94 5.68 -3.65
C ILE A 244 0.94 6.49 -2.35
N ASP A 245 -0.18 7.13 -2.06
CA ASP A 245 -0.34 7.94 -0.85
C ASP A 245 -1.44 7.35 0.02
N ALA A 246 -1.12 6.97 1.26
CA ALA A 246 -2.07 6.46 2.23
C ALA A 246 -2.10 7.35 3.47
N ILE A 247 -3.24 8.00 3.71
CA ILE A 247 -3.34 9.06 4.72
C ILE A 247 -4.68 8.99 5.48
N MET A 248 -4.83 9.83 6.50
CA MET A 248 -6.11 10.10 7.17
C MET A 248 -6.72 8.87 7.85
N GLY A 249 -5.90 8.10 8.56
CA GLY A 249 -6.32 6.90 9.28
C GLY A 249 -6.56 5.70 8.37
N SER A 250 -5.94 5.66 7.19
CA SER A 250 -5.99 4.48 6.34
C SER A 250 -5.24 3.31 7.00
N THR A 251 -5.77 2.08 6.95
CA THR A 251 -5.18 0.92 7.65
C THR A 251 -5.58 -0.42 7.04
N GLY A 252 -4.86 -1.49 7.37
CA GLY A 252 -5.13 -2.80 6.79
C GLY A 252 -4.74 -2.84 5.31
N ILE A 253 -3.52 -2.44 4.99
CA ILE A 253 -3.03 -2.28 3.61
C ILE A 253 -1.91 -3.27 3.33
N THR A 254 -1.95 -3.93 2.16
CA THR A 254 -0.80 -4.65 1.60
C THR A 254 -0.47 -4.09 0.23
N ILE A 255 0.80 -3.79 0.01
CA ILE A 255 1.37 -3.34 -1.28
C ILE A 255 2.39 -4.40 -1.68
N SER A 256 2.06 -5.24 -2.65
CA SER A 256 2.89 -6.40 -3.00
C SER A 256 3.17 -6.60 -4.47
N ASN A 257 4.30 -7.22 -4.80
CA ASN A 257 4.63 -7.59 -6.18
C ASN A 257 4.56 -6.42 -7.19
N ASN A 258 4.68 -5.17 -6.76
CA ASN A 258 4.60 -4.02 -7.66
C ASN A 258 6.00 -3.66 -8.19
N HIS A 259 6.03 -3.00 -9.35
CA HIS A 259 7.23 -2.42 -9.93
C HIS A 259 7.11 -0.90 -9.92
N PHE A 260 8.03 -0.23 -9.24
CA PHE A 260 8.10 1.23 -9.15
C PHE A 260 9.33 1.72 -9.90
N THR A 261 9.19 2.70 -10.79
CA THR A 261 10.34 3.31 -11.51
C THR A 261 10.11 4.79 -11.81
N HIS A 262 11.20 5.50 -12.09
CA HIS A 262 11.23 6.86 -12.64
C HIS A 262 10.28 7.84 -11.93
N HIS A 263 10.53 8.08 -10.64
CA HIS A 263 9.67 8.91 -9.81
C HIS A 263 10.40 9.42 -8.56
N ASP A 264 10.13 10.66 -8.16
CA ASP A 264 10.77 11.25 -6.97
C ASP A 264 10.10 10.74 -5.68
N GLU A 265 8.83 11.08 -5.51
CA GLU A 265 8.07 10.85 -4.29
C GLU A 265 7.26 9.56 -4.38
N VAL A 266 7.87 8.40 -4.10
CA VAL A 266 7.26 7.10 -4.41
C VAL A 266 6.03 6.79 -3.56
N MET A 267 6.17 6.76 -2.24
CA MET A 267 5.11 6.28 -1.36
C MET A 267 5.07 7.03 -0.03
N LEU A 268 3.97 7.73 0.24
CA LEU A 268 3.73 8.44 1.50
C LEU A 268 2.72 7.69 2.36
N LEU A 269 3.12 7.37 3.60
CA LEU A 269 2.26 6.72 4.59
C LEU A 269 2.08 7.66 5.79
N GLY A 270 0.96 8.38 5.81
CA GLY A 270 0.64 9.46 6.76
C GLY A 270 1.16 10.82 6.29
N HIS A 271 0.31 11.84 6.32
CA HIS A 271 0.58 13.16 5.71
C HIS A 271 1.06 14.24 6.68
N ASP A 272 0.59 14.21 7.93
CA ASP A 272 0.85 15.24 8.95
C ASP A 272 1.37 14.58 10.23
N ASP A 273 2.52 15.05 10.69
CA ASP A 273 3.16 14.63 11.94
C ASP A 273 2.23 14.74 13.15
N LYS A 274 1.22 15.62 13.11
CA LYS A 274 0.26 15.86 14.21
C LYS A 274 -1.02 15.02 14.10
N TYR A 275 -1.23 14.30 12.99
CA TYR A 275 -2.48 13.56 12.78
C TYR A 275 -2.49 12.23 13.55
N ALA A 276 -2.98 12.27 14.80
CA ALA A 276 -2.86 11.17 15.75
C ALA A 276 -3.52 9.85 15.30
N LEU A 277 -4.57 9.90 14.48
CA LEU A 277 -5.27 8.69 14.00
C LEU A 277 -4.39 7.81 13.09
N ASP A 278 -3.35 8.37 12.45
CA ASP A 278 -2.37 7.57 11.69
C ASP A 278 -1.54 6.64 12.59
N THR A 279 -1.62 6.78 13.93
CA THR A 279 -1.05 5.77 14.87
C THR A 279 -1.69 4.39 14.69
N GLY A 280 -2.92 4.32 14.18
CA GLY A 280 -3.61 3.07 13.88
C GLY A 280 -3.29 2.48 12.51
N MET A 281 -2.53 3.19 11.68
CA MET A 281 -2.15 2.75 10.35
C MET A 281 -1.29 1.48 10.43
N GLN A 282 -1.62 0.48 9.62
CA GLN A 282 -0.87 -0.77 9.52
C GLN A 282 -0.72 -1.18 8.06
N VAL A 283 0.53 -1.26 7.59
CA VAL A 283 0.87 -1.48 6.19
C VAL A 283 1.93 -2.57 6.04
N THR A 284 1.72 -3.50 5.10
CA THR A 284 2.73 -4.47 4.66
C THR A 284 3.20 -4.11 3.25
N ILE A 285 4.50 -3.94 3.06
CA ILE A 285 5.15 -3.68 1.77
C ILE A 285 6.03 -4.89 1.48
N ALA A 286 5.63 -5.75 0.53
CA ALA A 286 6.28 -7.04 0.33
C ALA A 286 6.53 -7.41 -1.14
N PHE A 287 7.69 -7.97 -1.44
CA PHE A 287 8.00 -8.52 -2.78
C PHE A 287 7.96 -7.50 -3.93
N ASN A 288 8.00 -6.21 -3.62
CA ASN A 288 8.05 -5.17 -4.64
C ASN A 288 9.47 -5.05 -5.21
N HIS A 289 9.55 -4.57 -6.44
CA HIS A 289 10.79 -4.08 -7.04
C HIS A 289 10.74 -2.55 -7.10
N PHE A 290 11.62 -1.91 -6.33
CA PHE A 290 11.89 -0.48 -6.39
C PHE A 290 13.08 -0.29 -7.33
N GLY A 291 12.77 -0.06 -8.61
CA GLY A 291 13.70 -0.09 -9.72
C GLY A 291 14.37 1.26 -10.00
N GLN A 292 14.78 1.44 -11.25
CA GLN A 292 15.56 2.59 -11.69
C GLN A 292 14.82 3.92 -11.56
N GLY A 293 15.58 4.99 -11.28
CA GLY A 293 15.11 6.37 -11.36
C GLY A 293 14.19 6.77 -10.20
N LEU A 294 14.31 6.09 -9.06
CA LEU A 294 13.60 6.45 -7.84
C LEU A 294 14.46 7.33 -6.95
N VAL A 295 13.92 8.44 -6.47
CA VAL A 295 14.68 9.38 -5.62
C VAL A 295 14.52 9.01 -4.15
N GLN A 296 13.28 8.87 -3.67
CA GLN A 296 13.00 8.72 -2.23
C GLN A 296 11.63 8.11 -1.91
N ARG A 297 11.34 7.99 -0.61
CA ARG A 297 10.03 7.59 -0.05
C ARG A 297 9.59 6.17 -0.42
N MET A 298 10.42 5.18 -0.16
CA MET A 298 10.13 3.76 -0.42
C MET A 298 10.06 2.90 0.87
N PRO A 299 9.23 3.20 1.87
CA PRO A 299 8.27 4.31 1.99
C PRO A 299 8.82 5.53 2.76
N ARG A 300 8.07 6.64 2.79
CA ARG A 300 8.16 7.67 3.84
C ARG A 300 6.97 7.55 4.79
N CYS A 301 7.24 7.25 6.06
CA CYS A 301 6.22 6.94 7.06
C CYS A 301 6.05 8.01 8.13
N ARG A 302 4.83 8.14 8.64
CA ARG A 302 4.49 8.87 9.86
C ARG A 302 3.60 8.03 10.73
N ARG A 303 3.99 7.89 12.00
CA ARG A 303 3.25 7.06 12.99
C ARG A 303 3.06 5.62 12.45
N GLY A 304 2.04 4.92 12.93
CA GLY A 304 1.65 3.61 12.43
C GLY A 304 2.70 2.50 12.58
N TYR A 305 2.36 1.34 12.01
CA TYR A 305 3.18 0.15 11.97
C TYR A 305 3.39 -0.30 10.52
N ILE A 306 4.65 -0.32 10.07
CA ILE A 306 5.01 -0.63 8.70
C ILE A 306 5.96 -1.81 8.68
N HIS A 307 5.58 -2.86 7.98
CA HIS A 307 6.40 -4.05 7.73
C HIS A 307 6.89 -4.04 6.29
N VAL A 308 8.19 -3.79 6.10
CA VAL A 308 8.86 -3.77 4.79
C VAL A 308 9.64 -5.07 4.65
N VAL A 309 9.21 -5.98 3.78
CA VAL A 309 9.69 -7.38 3.81
C VAL A 309 9.94 -8.00 2.43
N ASN A 310 11.15 -8.54 2.22
CA ASN A 310 11.57 -9.20 0.99
C ASN A 310 11.35 -8.37 -0.30
N ASN A 311 11.58 -7.06 -0.25
CA ASN A 311 11.60 -6.20 -1.44
C ASN A 311 13.02 -6.07 -2.00
N ASP A 312 13.15 -5.73 -3.28
CA ASP A 312 14.43 -5.43 -3.94
C ASP A 312 14.48 -3.93 -4.26
N PHE A 313 15.52 -3.25 -3.80
CA PHE A 313 15.73 -1.82 -3.96
C PHE A 313 17.00 -1.56 -4.76
N THR A 314 16.87 -0.76 -5.81
CA THR A 314 17.96 -0.46 -6.75
C THR A 314 18.19 1.04 -6.85
N ALA A 315 19.39 1.47 -6.43
CA ALA A 315 19.97 2.78 -6.72
C ALA A 315 19.04 3.98 -6.49
N TRP A 316 18.55 4.15 -5.26
CA TRP A 316 17.85 5.37 -4.85
C TRP A 316 18.79 6.59 -4.93
N GLU A 317 18.24 7.79 -5.14
CA GLU A 317 19.06 9.00 -5.22
C GLU A 317 19.25 9.72 -3.87
N MET A 318 18.25 9.67 -2.97
CA MET A 318 18.32 10.37 -1.68
C MET A 318 18.28 9.43 -0.47
N TYR A 319 17.25 8.59 -0.37
CA TYR A 319 17.13 7.53 0.66
C TYR A 319 16.07 6.50 0.21
N ALA A 320 16.14 5.27 0.71
CA ALA A 320 15.08 4.29 0.47
C ALA A 320 13.94 4.47 1.47
N ILE A 321 14.19 4.26 2.77
CA ILE A 321 13.18 4.25 3.82
C ILE A 321 13.31 5.50 4.68
N GLY A 322 12.24 6.24 4.87
CA GLY A 322 12.26 7.44 5.70
C GLY A 322 11.02 7.64 6.55
N GLY A 323 11.05 8.69 7.36
CA GLY A 323 9.89 9.04 8.16
C GLY A 323 10.12 10.13 9.19
N SER A 324 9.00 10.59 9.76
CA SER A 324 8.90 11.57 10.84
C SER A 324 7.78 11.17 11.79
N ALA A 325 7.68 11.79 12.97
CA ALA A 325 6.61 11.51 13.95
C ALA A 325 6.50 10.03 14.41
N ASN A 326 7.64 9.41 14.74
CA ASN A 326 7.73 8.11 15.45
C ASN A 326 6.96 6.94 14.78
N PRO A 327 7.22 6.62 13.50
CA PRO A 327 6.69 5.40 12.90
C PRO A 327 7.43 4.17 13.43
N THR A 328 6.72 3.05 13.55
CA THR A 328 7.38 1.74 13.73
C THR A 328 7.66 1.14 12.35
N ILE A 329 8.94 0.93 12.02
CA ILE A 329 9.37 0.38 10.74
C ILE A 329 10.16 -0.91 10.99
N ASN A 330 9.65 -2.02 10.49
CA ASN A 330 10.33 -3.31 10.53
C ASN A 330 10.76 -3.70 9.11
N SER A 331 12.05 -3.52 8.82
CA SER A 331 12.71 -4.00 7.61
C SER A 331 13.17 -5.44 7.82
N GLN A 332 12.72 -6.38 6.97
CA GLN A 332 13.09 -7.79 7.07
C GLN A 332 13.38 -8.42 5.71
N GLY A 333 14.57 -8.99 5.56
CA GLY A 333 14.94 -9.77 4.37
C GLY A 333 14.90 -8.98 3.06
N ASN A 334 14.99 -7.66 3.08
CA ASN A 334 15.06 -6.85 1.87
C ASN A 334 16.47 -6.87 1.28
N ARG A 335 16.60 -6.53 0.00
CA ARG A 335 17.88 -6.30 -0.65
C ARG A 335 18.00 -4.82 -1.00
N TYR A 336 19.04 -4.16 -0.49
CA TYR A 336 19.33 -2.75 -0.75
C TYR A 336 20.61 -2.62 -1.55
N THR A 337 20.50 -2.25 -2.82
CA THR A 337 21.65 -1.92 -3.66
C THR A 337 21.81 -0.41 -3.71
N ALA A 338 22.73 0.13 -2.91
CA ALA A 338 22.98 1.56 -2.88
C ALA A 338 23.49 2.06 -4.25
N PRO A 339 23.21 3.32 -4.61
CA PRO A 339 23.76 3.98 -5.80
C PRO A 339 25.29 4.09 -5.72
N THR A 340 25.93 4.52 -6.80
CA THR A 340 27.38 4.79 -6.82
C THR A 340 27.79 5.99 -5.97
N ASP A 341 26.88 6.95 -5.73
CA ASP A 341 27.14 8.11 -4.88
C ASP A 341 27.38 7.70 -3.41
N ASP A 342 28.52 8.12 -2.87
CA ASP A 342 28.94 7.84 -1.49
C ASP A 342 28.10 8.59 -0.45
N ASN A 343 27.39 9.65 -0.84
CA ASN A 343 26.50 10.39 0.05
C ASN A 343 25.10 9.74 0.18
N ALA A 344 24.80 8.74 -0.65
CA ALA A 344 23.48 8.09 -0.71
C ALA A 344 23.55 6.60 -0.31
N LYS A 345 24.49 6.24 0.60
CA LYS A 345 24.66 4.86 1.10
C LYS A 345 23.71 4.51 2.24
N GLU A 346 23.27 5.48 3.03
CA GLU A 346 22.32 5.21 4.10
C GLU A 346 20.94 4.90 3.51
N VAL A 347 20.42 3.72 3.84
CA VAL A 347 19.07 3.28 3.47
C VAL A 347 18.01 4.15 4.14
N THR A 348 18.28 4.57 5.37
CA THR A 348 17.36 5.25 6.27
C THR A 348 17.47 6.77 6.24
N LYS A 349 16.35 7.48 6.41
CA LYS A 349 16.37 8.93 6.69
C LYS A 349 15.28 9.35 7.67
N ARG A 350 15.68 9.83 8.85
CA ARG A 350 14.77 10.50 9.79
C ARG A 350 14.63 11.96 9.36
N VAL A 351 13.44 12.33 8.92
CA VAL A 351 13.21 13.63 8.28
C VAL A 351 12.98 14.70 9.34
N ASP A 352 13.68 15.83 9.22
CA ASP A 352 13.54 17.03 10.06
C ASP A 352 13.56 16.76 11.58
N THR A 353 14.30 15.74 12.03
CA THR A 353 14.30 15.28 13.42
C THR A 353 15.72 15.06 13.93
N ASN A 354 16.04 15.57 15.12
CA ASN A 354 17.36 15.39 15.74
C ASN A 354 17.49 14.00 16.38
N GLU A 355 18.73 13.51 16.51
CA GLU A 355 19.02 12.17 17.07
C GLU A 355 18.41 11.94 18.45
N GLY A 356 18.43 12.94 19.34
CA GLY A 356 17.81 12.84 20.65
C GLY A 356 16.31 12.54 20.62
N ASP A 357 15.61 12.99 19.57
CA ASP A 357 14.16 12.85 19.43
C ASP A 357 13.76 11.51 18.78
N TRP A 358 14.57 11.02 17.83
CA TRP A 358 14.27 9.78 17.10
C TRP A 358 14.95 8.52 17.65
N ALA A 359 15.92 8.63 18.56
CA ALA A 359 16.62 7.47 19.13
C ALA A 359 15.68 6.41 19.74
N GLY A 360 14.53 6.86 20.28
CA GLY A 360 13.49 6.00 20.83
C GLY A 360 12.53 5.37 19.80
N TRP A 361 12.59 5.77 18.53
CA TRP A 361 11.69 5.28 17.49
C TRP A 361 12.10 3.86 17.08
N ASN A 362 11.12 2.97 16.89
CA ASN A 362 11.38 1.56 16.58
C ASN A 362 11.63 1.36 15.09
N TRP A 363 12.88 1.52 14.65
CA TRP A 363 13.33 1.24 13.29
C TRP A 363 14.29 0.07 13.31
N ARG A 364 13.86 -1.02 12.69
CA ARG A 364 14.40 -2.36 12.90
C ARG A 364 14.82 -2.95 11.56
N THR A 365 15.94 -3.66 11.54
CA THR A 365 16.42 -4.45 10.41
C THR A 365 16.69 -5.90 10.85
N ASP A 366 16.26 -6.89 10.05
CA ASP A 366 16.45 -8.32 10.31
C ASP A 366 16.70 -9.08 9.01
N GLY A 367 17.92 -9.60 8.81
CA GLY A 367 18.26 -10.39 7.62
C GLY A 367 18.28 -9.63 6.30
N ASP A 368 18.33 -8.30 6.33
CA ASP A 368 18.48 -7.47 5.13
C ASP A 368 19.87 -7.64 4.50
N ILE A 369 19.92 -7.55 3.18
CA ILE A 369 21.14 -7.67 2.37
C ILE A 369 21.55 -6.28 1.92
N MET A 370 22.72 -5.85 2.37
CA MET A 370 23.29 -4.56 2.00
C MET A 370 24.32 -4.74 0.90
N VAL A 371 24.14 -4.07 -0.23
CA VAL A 371 24.99 -4.17 -1.42
C VAL A 371 25.53 -2.78 -1.76
N ASN A 372 26.76 -2.73 -2.27
CA ASN A 372 27.44 -1.50 -2.72
C ASN A 372 27.63 -0.44 -1.62
N GLY A 373 27.91 -0.90 -0.39
CA GLY A 373 28.14 -0.01 0.76
C GLY A 373 26.86 0.49 1.42
N ALA A 374 25.69 -0.01 1.03
CA ALA A 374 24.44 0.30 1.72
C ALA A 374 24.55 -0.01 3.23
N PHE A 375 23.88 0.77 4.06
CA PHE A 375 23.73 0.44 5.48
C PHE A 375 22.42 0.99 6.03
N PHE A 376 21.92 0.34 7.08
CA PHE A 376 20.70 0.72 7.79
C PHE A 376 21.09 1.14 9.20
N VAL A 377 20.63 2.30 9.66
CA VAL A 377 20.82 2.75 11.04
C VAL A 377 19.58 2.38 11.85
N PRO A 378 19.63 1.38 12.76
CA PRO A 378 18.47 1.00 13.57
C PRO A 378 18.30 1.88 14.81
N SER A 379 17.12 1.87 15.42
CA SER A 379 16.80 2.63 16.64
C SER A 379 15.68 1.97 17.45
N GLY A 380 15.48 2.43 18.70
CA GLY A 380 14.39 1.97 19.57
C GLY A 380 14.69 0.71 20.37
N ALA A 381 13.63 0.14 20.96
CA ALA A 381 13.76 -0.99 21.87
C ALA A 381 14.05 -2.29 21.10
N GLY A 382 14.95 -3.12 21.66
CA GLY A 382 15.28 -4.45 21.11
C GLY A 382 16.56 -4.52 20.28
N LEU A 383 17.37 -3.45 20.21
CA LEU A 383 18.67 -3.45 19.52
C LEU A 383 19.57 -4.62 19.96
N SER A 384 19.67 -4.89 21.27
CA SER A 384 20.46 -6.00 21.81
C SER A 384 19.96 -7.38 21.37
N ALA A 385 18.65 -7.57 21.21
CA ALA A 385 18.04 -8.81 20.73
C ALA A 385 18.14 -8.97 19.21
N GLN A 386 18.18 -7.87 18.46
CA GLN A 386 18.42 -7.88 17.01
C GLN A 386 19.86 -8.26 16.68
N TYR A 387 20.86 -7.71 17.37
CA TYR A 387 22.26 -8.09 17.16
C TYR A 387 22.51 -9.59 17.44
N SER A 388 21.81 -10.17 18.43
CA SER A 388 21.93 -11.62 18.74
C SER A 388 21.15 -12.53 17.77
N LYS A 389 20.03 -12.07 17.19
CA LYS A 389 19.35 -12.78 16.08
C LYS A 389 20.11 -12.68 14.75
N ALA A 390 20.65 -11.50 14.41
CA ALA A 390 21.40 -11.28 13.17
C ALA A 390 22.70 -12.10 13.08
N SER A 391 23.28 -12.45 14.24
CA SER A 391 24.49 -13.29 14.33
C SER A 391 24.20 -14.80 14.34
N SER A 392 22.93 -15.22 14.47
CA SER A 392 22.53 -16.64 14.55
C SER A 392 21.73 -17.15 13.35
N VAL A 393 21.39 -16.28 12.39
CA VAL A 393 20.64 -16.64 11.19
C VAL A 393 21.58 -16.55 9.98
N GLU A 394 21.65 -17.62 9.18
CA GLU A 394 22.36 -17.55 7.90
C GLU A 394 21.76 -16.43 7.05
N PRO A 395 22.59 -15.53 6.48
CA PRO A 395 22.08 -14.48 5.61
C PRO A 395 21.32 -15.11 4.45
N LYS A 396 20.06 -14.69 4.26
CA LYS A 396 19.31 -15.05 3.05
C LYS A 396 20.14 -14.60 1.84
N SER A 397 20.24 -15.44 0.81
CA SER A 397 21.07 -15.10 -0.36
C SER A 397 20.40 -13.99 -1.19
N ALA A 398 21.22 -13.14 -1.84
CA ALA A 398 20.69 -12.12 -2.74
C ALA A 398 19.85 -12.72 -3.88
N GLY A 399 20.21 -13.92 -4.32
CA GLY A 399 19.43 -14.69 -5.31
C GLY A 399 18.05 -15.09 -4.83
N LEU A 400 17.83 -15.24 -3.51
CA LEU A 400 16.49 -15.51 -2.98
C LEU A 400 15.56 -14.31 -3.15
N ILE A 401 16.03 -13.09 -2.87
CA ILE A 401 15.19 -11.89 -3.01
C ILE A 401 14.87 -11.64 -4.47
N GLN A 402 15.87 -11.75 -5.36
CA GLN A 402 15.65 -11.70 -6.81
C GLN A 402 14.63 -12.75 -7.29
N GLN A 403 14.63 -13.95 -6.70
CA GLN A 403 13.64 -14.98 -7.01
C GLN A 403 12.23 -14.60 -6.52
N LEU A 404 12.11 -14.06 -5.30
CA LEU A 404 10.83 -13.66 -4.71
C LEU A 404 10.19 -12.48 -5.44
N THR A 405 11.01 -11.55 -5.93
CA THR A 405 10.55 -10.37 -6.66
C THR A 405 10.53 -10.57 -8.17
N LEU A 406 10.91 -11.76 -8.69
CA LEU A 406 11.13 -12.04 -10.12
C LEU A 406 10.01 -11.54 -11.04
N ASN A 407 8.76 -11.59 -10.57
CA ASN A 407 7.58 -11.23 -11.35
C ASN A 407 6.95 -9.90 -10.95
N ALA A 408 7.64 -9.08 -10.15
CA ALA A 408 7.13 -7.79 -9.72
C ALA A 408 6.76 -6.89 -10.92
N GLY A 409 5.64 -6.18 -10.81
CA GLY A 409 5.03 -5.41 -11.89
C GLY A 409 3.91 -6.17 -12.60
N VAL A 410 3.41 -5.57 -13.68
CA VAL A 410 2.38 -6.18 -14.54
C VAL A 410 2.96 -7.40 -15.26
N PHE A 411 2.16 -8.46 -15.38
CA PHE A 411 2.57 -9.65 -16.11
C PHE A 411 2.82 -9.36 -17.60
N GLY A 412 3.97 -9.80 -18.09
CA GLY A 412 4.34 -9.69 -19.50
C GLY A 412 5.23 -8.48 -19.83
N ASP A 413 5.48 -7.59 -18.86
CA ASP A 413 6.42 -6.49 -19.04
C ASP A 413 7.88 -6.96 -19.06
N PRO A 414 8.73 -6.35 -19.90
CA PRO A 414 10.18 -6.48 -19.79
C PRO A 414 10.66 -5.93 -18.44
N ARG A 415 11.65 -6.59 -17.84
CA ARG A 415 12.41 -6.01 -16.72
C ARG A 415 13.47 -5.06 -17.25
N ASP A 416 13.55 -3.87 -16.66
CA ASP A 416 14.58 -2.87 -16.96
C ASP A 416 16.01 -3.33 -16.54
N ASP A 417 16.14 -4.47 -15.86
CA ASP A 417 17.43 -5.02 -15.37
C ASP A 417 18.36 -5.54 -16.49
N SER A 418 17.88 -5.64 -17.74
CA SER A 418 18.78 -5.84 -18.88
C SER A 418 19.32 -4.49 -19.30
N GLY A 419 20.57 -4.17 -18.93
CA GLY A 419 21.28 -2.92 -19.24
C GLY A 419 21.50 -2.63 -20.73
N SER A 420 20.44 -2.57 -21.52
CA SER A 420 20.38 -1.93 -22.82
C SER A 420 19.48 -0.71 -22.70
N ILE A 421 20.10 0.47 -22.67
CA ILE A 421 19.43 1.74 -22.90
C ILE A 421 18.79 1.67 -24.29
N SER A 422 17.49 1.40 -24.35
CA SER A 422 16.67 1.67 -25.52
C SER A 422 15.67 2.74 -25.14
N THR A 423 16.03 3.98 -25.45
CA THR A 423 15.09 5.10 -25.52
C THR A 423 13.89 4.69 -26.41
N PRO A 424 12.64 4.92 -25.99
CA PRO A 424 11.49 4.64 -26.85
C PRO A 424 11.40 5.72 -27.94
N GLY A 425 12.15 5.50 -29.02
CA GLY A 425 12.05 6.26 -30.25
C GLY A 425 10.76 5.90 -30.99
N PHE A 426 9.79 6.80 -30.92
CA PHE A 426 8.61 6.85 -31.78
C PHE A 426 9.04 6.70 -33.26
N SER A 427 8.79 5.56 -33.88
CA SER A 427 9.06 5.33 -35.31
C SER A 427 7.73 5.18 -36.04
N GLY A 428 7.23 6.32 -36.52
CA GLY A 428 6.23 6.37 -37.57
C GLY A 428 6.81 5.80 -38.86
N GLY A 429 6.03 4.95 -39.54
CA GLY A 429 6.41 4.35 -40.81
C GLY A 429 6.64 5.38 -41.91
N GLY A 430 7.65 5.13 -42.74
CA GLY A 430 7.97 5.95 -43.91
C GLY A 430 9.16 5.40 -44.69
N THR A 431 8.83 4.64 -45.74
CA THR A 431 9.56 4.33 -46.99
C THR A 431 11.05 4.70 -47.16
N SER A 432 11.78 3.71 -47.66
CA SER A 432 13.12 3.76 -48.26
C SER A 432 13.34 4.87 -49.29
N SER A 433 14.46 5.60 -49.17
CA SER A 433 15.31 5.98 -50.31
C SER A 433 16.71 6.37 -49.86
N THR A 434 17.69 5.85 -50.59
CA THR A 434 19.13 6.12 -50.55
C THR A 434 19.46 7.48 -51.14
N THR A 435 20.35 8.26 -50.51
CA THR A 435 21.41 9.03 -51.22
C THR A 435 22.46 9.56 -50.26
N ASN A 436 23.63 9.84 -50.84
CA ASN A 436 24.94 10.01 -50.25
C ASN A 436 25.32 11.52 -50.08
N THR A 437 26.41 11.77 -49.34
CA THR A 437 27.31 12.96 -49.35
C THR A 437 26.93 14.29 -48.67
N GLY A 438 27.88 14.83 -47.87
CA GLY A 438 28.33 16.23 -48.02
C GLY A 438 28.08 17.27 -46.90
N VAL A 439 29.01 17.35 -45.94
CA VAL A 439 29.68 18.52 -45.31
C VAL A 439 29.05 19.94 -45.33
N GLN A 440 29.03 20.55 -44.12
CA GLN A 440 29.09 21.98 -43.68
C GLN A 440 27.93 22.97 -43.91
N GLY A 441 27.61 23.72 -42.83
CA GLY A 441 27.00 25.06 -42.92
C GLY A 441 26.16 25.49 -41.71
N SER A 442 26.75 26.31 -40.84
CA SER A 442 26.23 27.01 -39.65
C SER A 442 24.90 27.77 -39.80
N GLY A 443 24.12 27.82 -38.71
CA GLY A 443 23.03 28.79 -38.52
C GLY A 443 22.34 28.72 -37.14
N SER A 444 22.58 29.75 -36.33
CA SER A 444 22.06 30.11 -34.99
C SER A 444 20.70 29.57 -34.51
N SER A 445 20.65 29.19 -33.23
CA SER A 445 19.73 29.80 -32.26
C SER A 445 20.24 29.54 -30.83
N GLY A 446 20.60 30.61 -30.13
CA GLY A 446 20.91 30.57 -28.71
C GLY A 446 19.65 30.55 -27.86
N GLY A 447 19.74 29.89 -26.70
CA GLY A 447 18.67 29.87 -25.70
C GLY A 447 18.75 28.70 -24.73
N ASP A 448 19.95 28.34 -24.25
CA ASP A 448 20.10 27.50 -23.05
C ASP A 448 20.30 28.43 -21.84
N GLY A 449 19.46 28.24 -20.83
CA GLY A 449 19.55 28.95 -19.56
C GLY A 449 18.40 28.58 -18.62
N ASP A 450 18.72 27.74 -17.64
CA ASP A 450 18.13 27.67 -16.30
C ASP A 450 16.79 26.93 -16.11
N TYR A 451 16.86 25.59 -16.02
CA TYR A 451 15.89 24.72 -15.33
C TYR A 451 16.42 24.31 -13.93
N PHE A 452 17.01 25.25 -13.20
CA PHE A 452 17.38 25.10 -11.80
C PHE A 452 17.02 26.37 -11.04
N GLY A 453 15.80 26.43 -10.54
CA GLY A 453 15.37 27.52 -9.68
C GLY A 453 13.87 27.61 -9.58
N MET A 454 13.28 26.87 -8.63
CA MET A 454 12.23 27.39 -7.74
C MET A 454 12.22 26.54 -6.46
N ILE A 455 13.11 26.98 -5.58
CA ILE A 455 13.27 26.59 -4.19
C ILE A 455 12.41 27.56 -3.33
N PHE A 456 11.60 26.99 -2.43
CA PHE A 456 10.85 27.59 -1.31
C PHE A 456 9.86 28.75 -1.58
N GLY A 457 8.57 28.48 -1.34
CA GLY A 457 7.51 29.48 -1.23
C GLY A 457 6.35 28.98 -0.37
N SER A 458 6.56 28.86 0.93
CA SER A 458 5.51 28.67 1.93
C SER A 458 4.84 30.01 2.24
N GLY A 459 3.55 30.14 1.90
CA GLY A 459 2.80 31.37 2.17
C GLY A 459 1.29 31.17 2.02
N ALA A 460 0.66 30.55 3.02
CA ALA A 460 -0.79 30.59 3.19
C ALA A 460 -1.11 31.19 4.58
N PRO A 461 -2.02 32.18 4.67
CA PRO A 461 -2.37 32.83 5.94
C PRO A 461 -3.29 31.95 6.80
N PRO A 462 -3.34 32.15 8.14
CA PRO A 462 -4.11 31.29 9.04
C PRO A 462 -5.62 31.57 8.93
N PRO A 463 -6.50 30.55 8.98
CA PRO A 463 -7.92 30.79 9.08
C PRO A 463 -8.32 31.18 10.51
N THR A 464 -9.19 32.18 10.56
CA THR A 464 -9.79 32.79 11.74
C THR A 464 -10.77 31.87 12.46
N SER A 465 -10.76 31.96 13.79
CA SER A 465 -11.65 31.30 14.74
C SER A 465 -13.12 31.75 14.62
N THR A 466 -14.08 30.83 14.59
CA THR A 466 -15.45 31.07 15.06
C THR A 466 -16.13 29.82 15.63
N SER A 467 -16.39 29.91 16.93
CA SER A 467 -17.41 29.29 17.77
C SER A 467 -18.62 28.63 17.07
N PHE A 468 -18.64 27.29 17.01
CA PHE A 468 -19.90 26.52 16.88
C PHE A 468 -19.92 25.19 17.68
N ILE A 469 -18.87 24.88 18.45
CA ILE A 469 -18.73 23.57 19.11
C ILE A 469 -19.40 23.54 20.51
N PHE A 470 -19.77 24.69 21.08
CA PHE A 470 -20.33 24.73 22.44
C PHE A 470 -21.84 24.46 22.54
N LEU A 471 -22.59 24.53 21.43
CA LEU A 471 -24.05 24.37 21.48
C LEU A 471 -24.50 22.90 21.30
N SER A 472 -23.71 22.08 20.59
CA SER A 472 -24.04 20.67 20.35
C SER A 472 -23.79 19.76 21.57
N LEU A 473 -22.80 20.08 22.40
CA LEU A 473 -22.50 19.31 23.63
C LEU A 473 -23.55 19.50 24.73
N LEU A 474 -24.24 20.66 24.78
CA LEU A 474 -25.27 20.93 25.79
C LEU A 474 -26.57 20.15 25.50
N ILE A 475 -26.90 19.95 24.22
CA ILE A 475 -28.12 19.22 23.81
C ILE A 475 -28.00 17.72 24.09
N ILE A 476 -26.81 17.14 23.92
CA ILE A 476 -26.55 15.72 24.19
C ILE A 476 -26.62 15.43 25.71
N LEU A 477 -26.14 16.35 26.55
CA LEU A 477 -26.16 16.16 28.00
C LEU A 477 -27.59 16.17 28.58
N ILE A 478 -28.48 17.01 28.03
CA ILE A 478 -29.88 17.12 28.46
C ILE A 478 -30.71 15.90 28.01
N LEU A 479 -30.41 15.32 26.85
CA LEU A 479 -31.10 14.11 26.39
C LEU A 479 -30.72 12.87 27.23
N CYS A 480 -29.47 12.75 27.67
CA CYS A 480 -29.03 11.63 28.51
C CYS A 480 -29.60 11.67 29.94
N THR A 481 -29.90 12.85 30.50
CA THR A 481 -30.49 12.95 31.85
C THR A 481 -31.98 12.63 31.84
N ILE A 482 -32.71 12.96 30.76
CA ILE A 482 -34.15 12.70 30.67
C ILE A 482 -34.44 11.19 30.48
N THR A 483 -33.63 10.46 29.69
CA THR A 483 -33.83 9.00 29.50
C THR A 483 -33.56 8.18 30.76
N ASN A 484 -32.67 8.62 31.64
CA ASN A 484 -32.34 7.89 32.87
C ASN A 484 -33.37 8.09 34.00
N HIS A 485 -34.18 9.15 33.95
CA HIS A 485 -35.25 9.38 34.94
C HIS A 485 -36.56 8.63 34.61
N VAL A 486 -36.78 8.22 33.36
CA VAL A 486 -38.01 7.49 32.95
C VAL A 486 -37.92 5.99 33.22
N ALA A 487 -36.70 5.42 33.33
CA ALA A 487 -36.49 3.99 33.55
C ALA A 487 -36.63 3.54 35.02
N LEU A 488 -36.75 4.47 35.98
CA LEU A 488 -36.82 4.16 37.42
C LEU A 488 -38.23 4.11 38.03
N GLU A 489 -39.30 4.44 37.29
CA GLU A 489 -40.67 4.57 37.85
C GLU A 489 -41.71 3.55 37.33
N SER A 490 -41.32 2.35 36.88
CA SER A 490 -42.32 1.34 36.48
C SER A 490 -42.05 -0.07 37.02
N PHE A 491 -42.44 -0.29 38.27
CA PHE A 491 -42.80 -1.60 38.81
C PHE A 491 -44.05 -1.46 39.70
N PRO A 492 -45.19 -2.10 39.35
CA PRO A 492 -46.16 -2.52 40.35
C PRO A 492 -46.29 -4.04 40.41
N LEU A 493 -46.12 -4.53 41.64
CA LEU A 493 -46.83 -5.61 42.34
C LEU A 493 -47.76 -6.54 41.54
N LEU A 494 -47.58 -7.84 41.74
CA LEU A 494 -48.70 -8.80 41.89
C LEU A 494 -48.29 -9.94 42.83
N SER A 495 -48.95 -9.92 43.99
CA SER A 495 -48.97 -10.95 45.03
C SER A 495 -50.09 -11.95 44.78
N LEU A 496 -49.77 -13.25 44.77
CA LEU A 496 -50.51 -14.35 45.43
C LEU A 496 -49.73 -15.66 45.28
#